data_AF-A0A016SJ02-F1
#
_entry.id   AF-A0A016SJ02-F1
#
_cell.length_a   1.000
_cell.length_b   1.000
_cell.length_c   1.000
_cell.angle_alpha   90.00
_cell.angle_beta   90.00
_cell.angle_gamma   90.00
#
_symmetry.space_group_name_H-M   'P 1'
#
loop_
_entity.id
_entity.type
_entity.pdbx_description
1 polymer ?
#
loop_
_entity_poly.entity_id
_entity_poly.type
_entity_poly.pdbx_seq_one_letter_code
_entity_poly.pdbx_strand_id
1 'polypeptide(L)'
;MPKLAATHHECIRLYDPHDGEDNKLRLTGRHETSSAEKFTWGVANRAASVRIPRGVAIAGKGYLEDRRPSSNCDPYQVTRMIAESIFLR
;
A
#
# COMPACT_ATOMS: atom_id res chain seq x y z
N MET A 1 0.20 10.28 5.24
CA MET A 1 -0.41 9.16 6.01
C MET A 1 0.64 8.56 6.94
N PRO A 2 0.92 9.19 8.10
CA PRO A 2 2.09 8.84 8.93
C PRO A 2 2.11 7.40 9.42
N LYS A 3 0.95 6.87 9.87
CA LYS A 3 0.91 5.50 10.40
C LYS A 3 1.22 4.41 9.36
N LEU A 4 0.64 4.52 8.15
CA LEU A 4 0.94 3.61 7.03
C LEU A 4 2.38 3.76 6.50
N ALA A 5 2.96 4.96 6.62
CA ALA A 5 4.36 5.18 6.27
C ALA A 5 5.30 4.52 7.28
N ALA A 6 4.97 4.60 8.57
CA ALA A 6 5.76 3.99 9.65
C ALA A 6 5.81 2.47 9.55
N THR A 7 4.75 1.83 9.07
CA THR A 7 4.67 0.36 8.90
C THR A 7 5.03 -0.11 7.50
N HIS A 8 5.65 0.74 6.66
CA HIS A 8 5.86 0.44 5.24
C HIS A 8 6.59 -0.88 4.98
N HIS A 9 7.76 -1.06 5.59
CA HIS A 9 8.58 -2.25 5.38
C HIS A 9 7.92 -3.52 5.95
N GLU A 10 7.19 -3.41 7.06
CA GLU A 10 6.39 -4.52 7.60
C GLU A 10 5.29 -4.93 6.62
N CYS A 11 4.56 -3.97 6.05
CA CYS A 11 3.55 -4.25 5.04
C CYS A 11 4.17 -4.94 3.83
N ILE A 12 5.31 -4.44 3.30
CA ILE A 12 5.95 -5.04 2.11
C ILE A 12 6.30 -6.50 2.33
N ARG A 13 6.82 -6.86 3.52
CA ARG A 13 7.10 -8.26 3.87
C ARG A 13 5.83 -9.12 3.94
N LEU A 14 4.79 -8.62 4.60
CA LEU A 14 3.54 -9.38 4.81
C LEU A 14 2.62 -9.43 3.57
N TYR A 15 2.83 -8.54 2.61
CA TYR A 15 2.00 -8.41 1.41
C TYR A 15 2.39 -9.40 0.31
N ASP A 16 3.22 -10.37 0.64
CA ASP A 16 3.76 -11.39 -0.22
C ASP A 16 4.13 -12.63 0.63
N PRO A 17 3.78 -13.86 0.22
CA PRO A 17 4.14 -15.08 0.96
C PRO A 17 5.65 -15.33 1.11
N HIS A 18 6.48 -14.65 0.31
CA HIS A 18 7.94 -14.80 0.30
C HIS A 18 8.66 -13.57 0.86
N ASP A 19 8.14 -13.00 1.96
CA ASP A 19 8.72 -11.86 2.68
C ASP A 19 8.97 -10.61 1.80
N GLY A 20 8.21 -10.46 0.71
CA GLY A 20 8.29 -9.33 -0.20
C GLY A 20 9.24 -9.54 -1.38
N GLU A 21 9.95 -10.67 -1.47
CA GLU A 21 10.90 -10.93 -2.56
C GLU A 21 10.21 -10.99 -3.93
N ASP A 22 9.03 -11.62 -4.04
CA ASP A 22 8.30 -11.64 -5.32
C ASP A 22 7.78 -10.24 -5.65
N ASN A 23 7.31 -9.53 -4.63
CA ASN A 23 6.67 -8.23 -4.81
C ASN A 23 7.69 -7.15 -5.21
N LYS A 24 8.97 -7.28 -4.86
CA LYS A 24 10.07 -6.41 -5.34
C LYS A 24 10.22 -6.43 -6.85
N LEU A 25 9.93 -7.57 -7.52
CA LEU A 25 9.96 -7.68 -8.98
C LEU A 25 8.88 -6.80 -9.63
N ARG A 26 7.77 -6.57 -8.92
CA ARG A 26 6.65 -5.73 -9.38
C ARG A 26 6.82 -4.27 -8.96
N LEU A 27 7.13 -4.01 -7.69
CA LEU A 27 7.19 -2.68 -7.06
C LEU A 27 8.51 -1.95 -7.38
N THR A 28 8.69 -1.66 -8.66
CA THR A 28 9.92 -1.05 -9.22
C THR A 28 9.84 0.47 -9.35
N GLY A 29 8.67 1.07 -9.11
CA GLY A 29 8.42 2.48 -9.43
C GLY A 29 8.13 2.75 -10.91
N ARG A 30 8.11 1.70 -11.74
CA ARG A 30 7.75 1.74 -13.17
C ARG A 30 6.39 1.10 -13.40
N HIS A 31 5.82 1.24 -14.59
CA HIS A 31 4.58 0.56 -14.98
C HIS A 31 3.39 0.78 -14.01
N GLU A 32 3.18 2.03 -13.56
CA GLU A 32 2.09 2.38 -12.62
C GLU A 32 2.17 1.62 -11.27
N THR A 33 3.38 1.31 -10.83
CA THR A 33 3.69 0.76 -9.50
C THR A 33 4.53 1.73 -8.68
N SER A 34 4.50 1.59 -7.36
CA SER A 34 5.41 2.31 -6.46
C SER A 34 6.70 1.55 -6.24
N SER A 35 7.69 2.19 -5.61
CA SER A 35 8.88 1.48 -5.09
C SER A 35 8.53 0.64 -3.86
N ALA A 36 9.19 -0.50 -3.70
CA ALA A 36 9.14 -1.32 -2.48
C ALA A 36 9.87 -0.69 -1.27
N GLU A 37 10.76 0.28 -1.51
CA GLU A 37 11.60 0.87 -0.47
C GLU A 37 11.05 2.18 0.10
N LYS A 38 10.27 2.90 -0.71
CA LYS A 38 9.80 4.25 -0.38
C LYS A 38 8.29 4.29 -0.35
N PHE A 39 7.73 4.60 0.81
CA PHE A 39 6.31 4.88 0.94
C PHE A 39 5.95 6.23 0.30
N THR A 40 4.92 6.22 -0.55
CA THR A 40 4.37 7.43 -1.15
C THR A 40 2.84 7.37 -1.18
N TRP A 41 2.20 8.53 -1.17
CA TRP A 41 0.75 8.62 -1.37
C TRP A 41 0.39 9.86 -2.18
N GLY A 42 -0.77 9.84 -2.85
CA GLY A 42 -1.25 11.01 -3.58
C GLY A 42 -2.68 10.91 -4.10
N VAL A 43 -3.26 12.05 -4.44
CA VAL A 43 -4.59 12.15 -5.06
C VAL A 43 -4.49 11.76 -6.53
N ALA A 44 -5.30 10.79 -6.95
CA ALA A 44 -5.33 10.24 -8.30
C ALA A 44 -3.98 9.71 -8.83
N ASN A 45 -2.98 9.52 -7.96
CA ASN A 45 -1.64 9.09 -8.36
C ASN A 45 -1.55 7.56 -8.42
N ARG A 46 -1.47 7.01 -9.62
CA ARG A 46 -1.28 5.57 -9.88
C ARG A 46 0.17 5.10 -9.77
N ALA A 47 1.14 5.96 -9.51
CA ALA A 47 2.52 5.53 -9.20
C ALA A 47 2.79 5.49 -7.68
N ALA A 48 1.85 5.95 -6.87
CA ALA A 48 2.01 5.99 -5.42
C ALA A 48 1.69 4.65 -4.76
N SER A 49 2.28 4.42 -3.58
CA SER A 49 2.00 3.23 -2.75
C SER A 49 0.54 3.20 -2.29
N VAL A 50 0.00 4.37 -1.90
CA VAL A 50 -1.41 4.54 -1.55
C VAL A 50 -2.03 5.63 -2.42
N ARG A 51 -3.20 5.35 -3.01
CA ARG A 51 -3.94 6.30 -3.83
C ARG A 51 -5.20 6.77 -3.11
N ILE A 52 -5.46 8.08 -3.14
CA ILE A 52 -6.79 8.62 -2.87
C ILE A 52 -7.50 8.85 -4.20
N PRO A 53 -8.63 8.18 -4.49
CA PRO A 53 -9.39 8.44 -5.71
C PRO A 53 -9.80 9.92 -5.82
N ARG A 54 -9.83 10.47 -7.04
CA ARG A 54 -10.17 11.89 -7.28
C ARG A 54 -11.54 12.25 -6.68
N GLY A 55 -12.55 11.40 -6.87
CA GLY A 55 -13.89 11.61 -6.31
C GLY A 55 -13.92 11.66 -4.79
N VAL A 56 -13.12 10.81 -4.12
CA VAL A 56 -12.99 10.80 -2.65
C VAL A 56 -12.35 12.11 -2.17
N ALA A 57 -11.30 12.57 -2.85
CA ALA A 57 -10.64 13.84 -2.50
C ALA A 57 -11.60 15.04 -2.67
N ILE A 58 -12.39 15.07 -3.75
CA ILE A 58 -13.38 16.13 -3.99
C ILE A 58 -14.51 16.07 -2.94
N ALA A 59 -14.99 14.87 -2.61
CA ALA A 59 -16.09 14.70 -1.67
C ALA A 59 -15.68 14.91 -0.19
N GLY A 60 -14.38 14.93 0.12
CA GLY A 60 -13.87 15.02 1.49
C GLY A 60 -14.14 13.78 2.35
N LYS A 61 -14.67 12.70 1.77
CA LYS A 61 -15.01 11.45 2.46
C LYS A 61 -14.96 10.26 1.50
N GLY A 62 -14.73 9.07 2.03
CA GLY A 62 -14.66 7.83 1.25
C GLY A 62 -13.56 6.90 1.76
N TYR A 63 -12.71 6.43 0.84
CA TYR A 63 -11.71 5.41 1.09
C TYR A 63 -10.34 5.74 0.49
N LEU A 64 -9.31 5.03 0.97
CA LEU A 64 -7.99 4.97 0.36
C LEU A 64 -7.80 3.62 -0.34
N GLU A 65 -6.90 3.58 -1.32
CA GLU A 65 -6.53 2.35 -2.03
C GLU A 65 -5.05 2.05 -1.73
N ASP A 66 -4.77 0.96 -1.02
CA ASP A 66 -3.41 0.46 -0.86
C ASP A 66 -3.04 -0.41 -2.08
N ARG A 67 -2.00 0.00 -2.80
CA ARG A 67 -1.58 -0.61 -4.08
C ARG A 67 -0.31 -1.45 -3.94
N ARG A 68 0.18 -1.61 -2.70
CA ARG A 68 1.34 -2.42 -2.35
C ARG A 68 1.09 -3.93 -2.29
N PRO A 69 -0.12 -4.46 -1.99
CA PRO A 69 -0.35 -5.91 -1.96
C PRO A 69 0.06 -6.59 -3.26
N SER A 70 0.79 -7.71 -3.17
CA SER A 70 1.09 -8.56 -4.31
C SER A 70 -0.15 -9.35 -4.74
N SER A 71 -0.19 -9.83 -5.98
CA SER A 71 -1.32 -10.63 -6.48
C SER A 71 -1.43 -12.01 -5.83
N ASN A 72 -0.35 -12.52 -5.24
CA ASN A 72 -0.27 -13.78 -4.51
C ASN A 72 -0.42 -13.61 -2.98
N CYS A 73 -0.74 -12.40 -2.50
CA CYS A 73 -0.81 -12.12 -1.06
C CYS A 73 -1.90 -12.93 -0.35
N ASP A 74 -1.70 -13.21 0.95
CA ASP A 74 -2.75 -13.71 1.83
C ASP A 74 -3.70 -12.54 2.22
N PRO A 75 -4.97 -12.55 1.79
CA PRO A 75 -5.89 -11.46 2.07
C PRO A 75 -6.17 -11.26 3.57
N TYR A 76 -6.06 -12.32 4.39
CA TYR A 76 -6.25 -12.21 5.84
C TYR A 76 -5.11 -11.46 6.50
N GLN A 77 -3.87 -11.69 6.06
CA GLN A 77 -2.71 -10.96 6.55
C GLN A 77 -2.74 -9.49 6.12
N VAL A 78 -3.09 -9.22 4.86
CA VAL A 78 -3.17 -7.86 4.33
C VAL A 78 -4.21 -7.04 5.11
N THR A 79 -5.43 -7.57 5.26
CA THR A 79 -6.51 -6.87 5.95
C THR A 79 -6.19 -6.63 7.44
N ARG A 80 -5.64 -7.63 8.13
CA ARG A 80 -5.13 -7.48 9.50
C ARG A 80 -4.09 -6.37 9.60
N MET A 81 -3.09 -6.37 8.71
CA MET A 81 -2.00 -5.39 8.76
C MET A 81 -2.46 -3.96 8.47
N ILE A 82 -3.44 -3.78 7.58
CA ILE A 82 -4.07 -2.47 7.33
C ILE A 82 -4.77 -1.99 8.60
N ALA A 83 -5.57 -2.85 9.25
CA ALA A 83 -6.28 -2.50 10.47
C ALA A 83 -5.30 -2.16 11.61
N GLU A 84 -4.26 -2.97 11.79
CA GLU A 84 -3.21 -2.72 12.79
C GLU A 84 -2.50 -1.40 12.56
N SER A 85 -2.08 -1.13 11.32
CA SER A 85 -1.37 0.10 10.98
C SER A 85 -2.20 1.36 11.20
N ILE A 86 -3.51 1.33 10.92
CA ILE A 86 -4.35 2.53 10.94
C ILE A 86 -4.98 2.75 12.32
N PHE A 87 -5.49 1.68 12.93
CA PHE A 87 -6.37 1.78 14.10
C PHE A 87 -5.73 1.35 15.42
N LEU A 88 -4.78 0.42 15.39
CA LEU A 88 -4.27 -0.23 16.62
C LEU A 88 -2.86 0.24 17.02
N ARG A 89 -2.22 1.07 16.20
CA ARG A 89 -0.94 1.73 16.48
C ARG A 89 -1.06 3.25 16.46
#